data_AF-A0A352J581-F1
#
_entry.id   AF-A0A352J581-F1
#
_cell.length_a   1.000
_cell.length_b   1.000
_cell.length_c   1.000
_cell.angle_alpha   90.00
_cell.angle_beta   90.00
_cell.angle_gamma   90.00
#
_symmetry.space_group_name_H-M   'P 1'
#
loop_
_entity.id
_entity.type
_entity.pdbx_description
1 polymer ?
#
loop_
_entity_poly.entity_id
_entity_poly.type
_entity_poly.pdbx_seq_one_letter_code
_entity_poly.pdbx_strand_id
1 'polypeptide(L)'
;MLGASDITVKGIVFENARGSAAALYGTGNCIFSGCIFRNLGSFAISIEDATGFSQQPQQAFSSNNGIVDCIIYETGRGGIVLSGGDRNTLTPARNYVHNCTIHDFNRIAKTYSAGIKISGVGNQIIHNEIFNAPHVAILLSGNDHLIEYNEIHHVCMETDDAGAIYYGRNPSERGHLVQYNFIHHLPERYRTTAIYHDDAACGMKVHGNVFYKAGAFPVLIGGGSDNPYTNNIFIDCPVGIKVDNRLQAFDWAKPMIAPGGIIEQRLNEIKFDRPPYCTNYPELAKYWEEDPSFPKRNRVDRNLFVNVGQTVLKVDDGVNADKQFLDFTTNNLITREDPGFIDKNRMNFKLTETSAVFEKIRGFEAVPFEKMGTYAIGNK
;
A
#
# COMPACT_ATOMS: atom_id res chain seq x y z
N MET A 1 16.10 3.55 -21.42
CA MET A 1 16.78 4.82 -21.09
C MET A 1 17.71 4.52 -19.93
N LEU A 2 18.97 4.95 -20.02
CA LEU A 2 19.99 4.62 -19.04
C LEU A 2 20.78 5.89 -18.72
N GLY A 3 20.77 6.29 -17.45
CA GLY A 3 21.41 7.53 -16.98
C GLY A 3 20.84 8.82 -17.60
N ALA A 4 19.67 8.74 -18.24
CA ALA A 4 19.08 9.85 -18.95
C ALA A 4 18.39 10.82 -17.99
N SER A 5 18.38 12.11 -18.34
CA SER A 5 17.61 13.11 -17.61
C SER A 5 16.83 14.06 -18.51
N ASP A 6 15.79 14.67 -17.94
CA ASP A 6 15.06 15.80 -18.53
C ASP A 6 14.36 15.47 -19.85
N ILE A 7 13.74 14.29 -19.91
CA ILE A 7 13.04 13.78 -21.10
C ILE A 7 11.55 13.64 -20.79
N THR A 8 10.71 14.25 -21.63
CA THR A 8 9.26 14.01 -21.61
C THR A 8 8.83 13.26 -22.86
N VAL A 9 8.13 12.14 -22.65
CA VAL A 9 7.47 11.36 -23.68
C VAL A 9 5.97 11.56 -23.53
N LYS A 10 5.30 12.10 -24.56
CA LYS A 10 3.90 12.52 -24.47
C LYS A 10 3.03 11.94 -25.57
N GLY A 11 1.86 11.42 -25.22
CA GLY A 11 0.82 11.06 -26.19
C GLY A 11 1.16 9.87 -27.09
N ILE A 12 2.04 8.98 -26.65
CA ILE A 12 2.48 7.82 -27.43
C ILE A 12 1.72 6.55 -27.02
N VAL A 13 1.34 5.75 -28.01
CA VAL A 13 0.85 4.39 -27.81
C VAL A 13 2.03 3.42 -27.94
N PHE A 14 2.28 2.65 -26.89
CA PHE A 14 3.24 1.55 -26.87
C PHE A 14 2.48 0.22 -26.87
N GLU A 15 2.68 -0.61 -27.90
CA GLU A 15 1.93 -1.86 -28.03
C GLU A 15 2.65 -3.00 -28.74
N ASN A 16 2.16 -4.22 -28.51
CA ASN A 16 2.53 -5.45 -29.21
C ASN A 16 4.00 -5.86 -29.03
N ALA A 17 4.51 -5.77 -27.80
CA ALA A 17 5.85 -6.19 -27.43
C ALA A 17 5.85 -7.48 -26.60
N ARG A 18 6.88 -8.33 -26.77
CA ARG A 18 7.09 -9.51 -25.92
C ARG A 18 7.53 -9.16 -24.50
N GLY A 19 8.15 -8.00 -24.30
CA GLY A 19 8.67 -7.52 -23.03
C GLY A 19 7.96 -6.26 -22.54
N SER A 20 8.66 -5.45 -21.74
CA SER A 20 8.18 -4.12 -21.34
C SER A 20 8.31 -3.11 -22.48
N ALA A 21 7.45 -2.10 -22.51
CA ALA A 21 7.52 -1.05 -23.53
C ALA A 21 8.63 -0.03 -23.24
N ALA A 22 8.84 0.30 -21.97
CA ALA A 22 9.85 1.24 -21.54
C ALA A 22 10.60 0.72 -20.30
N ALA A 23 11.90 1.00 -20.25
CA ALA A 23 12.74 0.71 -19.09
C ALA A 23 13.69 1.89 -18.86
N LEU A 24 13.73 2.39 -17.63
CA LEU A 24 14.48 3.55 -17.19
C LEU A 24 15.37 3.11 -16.03
N TYR A 25 16.67 3.29 -16.19
CA TYR A 25 17.68 2.86 -15.22
C TYR A 25 18.56 4.03 -14.81
N GLY A 26 18.56 4.36 -13.52
CA GLY A 26 19.31 5.50 -12.95
C GLY A 26 18.96 6.83 -13.61
N THR A 27 17.69 7.07 -13.92
CA THR A 27 17.23 8.27 -14.63
C THR A 27 16.77 9.38 -13.69
N GLY A 28 16.88 10.62 -14.15
CA GLY A 28 16.41 11.80 -13.41
C GLY A 28 15.36 12.57 -14.20
N ASN A 29 14.25 12.99 -13.59
CA ASN A 29 13.31 13.91 -14.24
C ASN A 29 12.81 13.45 -15.64
N CYS A 30 12.54 12.15 -15.80
CA CYS A 30 11.95 11.60 -17.03
C CYS A 30 10.45 11.35 -16.83
N ILE A 31 9.61 11.87 -17.74
CA ILE A 31 8.16 11.87 -17.58
C ILE A 31 7.49 11.19 -18.79
N PHE A 32 6.60 10.24 -18.53
CA PHE A 32 5.66 9.69 -19.50
C PHE A 32 4.27 10.28 -19.21
N SER A 33 3.72 11.04 -20.15
CA SER A 33 2.47 11.79 -19.95
C SER A 33 1.44 11.50 -21.05
N GLY A 34 0.21 11.15 -20.69
CA GLY A 34 -0.85 10.91 -21.69
C GLY A 34 -0.57 9.72 -22.60
N CYS A 35 0.27 8.76 -22.16
CA CYS A 35 0.65 7.60 -22.96
C CYS A 35 -0.31 6.43 -22.73
N ILE A 36 -0.39 5.55 -23.73
CA ILE A 36 -1.13 4.29 -23.62
C ILE A 36 -0.13 3.14 -23.72
N PHE A 37 -0.19 2.21 -22.78
CA PHE A 37 0.59 0.98 -22.80
C PHE A 37 -0.36 -0.21 -22.86
N ARG A 38 -0.29 -1.01 -23.94
CA ARG A 38 -1.21 -2.14 -24.12
C ARG A 38 -0.60 -3.34 -24.82
N ASN A 39 -1.17 -4.52 -24.62
CA ASN A 39 -0.75 -5.75 -25.30
C ASN A 39 0.75 -6.03 -25.15
N LEU A 40 1.24 -6.01 -23.91
CA LEU A 40 2.66 -6.18 -23.58
C LEU A 40 2.87 -7.51 -22.85
N GLY A 41 3.95 -8.22 -23.13
CA GLY A 41 4.23 -9.52 -22.50
C GLY A 41 4.78 -9.45 -21.07
N SER A 42 5.18 -8.26 -20.60
CA SER A 42 5.75 -8.01 -19.27
C SER A 42 5.01 -6.87 -18.55
N PHE A 43 5.68 -6.14 -17.67
CA PHE A 43 5.24 -4.84 -17.15
C PHE A 43 5.19 -3.80 -18.27
N ALA A 44 4.37 -2.75 -18.15
CA ALA A 44 4.33 -1.67 -19.13
C ALA A 44 5.61 -0.84 -19.14
N ILE A 45 6.00 -0.36 -17.96
CA ILE A 45 7.15 0.52 -17.77
C ILE A 45 7.86 0.19 -16.46
N SER A 46 9.20 0.17 -16.51
CA SER A 46 10.04 0.00 -15.33
C SER A 46 10.92 1.22 -15.13
N ILE A 47 10.92 1.79 -13.92
CA ILE A 47 11.83 2.81 -13.43
C ILE A 47 12.60 2.21 -12.27
N GLU A 48 13.90 2.04 -12.42
CA GLU A 48 14.76 1.31 -11.49
C GLU A 48 16.12 2.00 -11.34
N ASP A 49 16.86 1.69 -10.27
CA ASP A 49 18.23 2.17 -10.13
C ASP A 49 19.17 1.47 -11.12
N ALA A 50 20.34 2.04 -11.37
CA ALA A 50 21.37 1.45 -12.22
C ALA A 50 22.65 1.16 -11.43
N THR A 51 23.29 0.02 -11.71
CA THR A 51 24.65 -0.29 -11.27
C THR A 51 25.58 -0.42 -12.48
N GLY A 52 26.84 -0.02 -12.32
CA GLY A 52 27.89 -0.29 -13.31
C GLY A 52 27.79 0.47 -14.64
N PHE A 53 27.16 1.64 -14.67
CA PHE A 53 27.07 2.46 -15.87
C PHE A 53 27.67 3.86 -15.67
N SER A 54 28.60 4.21 -16.57
CA SER A 54 29.64 5.25 -16.47
C SER A 54 30.90 4.80 -15.70
N GLN A 55 32.03 5.48 -15.91
CA GLN A 55 33.30 5.23 -15.21
C GLN A 55 33.21 5.50 -13.68
N GLN A 56 32.02 5.59 -13.12
CA GLN A 56 31.75 5.68 -11.69
C GLN A 56 31.27 4.32 -11.18
N PRO A 57 31.98 3.69 -10.23
CA PRO A 57 31.58 2.41 -9.62
C PRO A 57 30.37 2.53 -8.68
N GLN A 58 29.71 3.69 -8.60
CA GLN A 58 28.64 3.98 -7.65
C GLN A 58 27.25 3.77 -8.27
N GLN A 59 26.30 3.32 -7.45
CA GLN A 59 24.90 3.13 -7.82
C GLN A 59 24.27 4.48 -8.22
N ALA A 60 23.62 4.52 -9.38
CA ALA A 60 22.85 5.68 -9.83
C ALA A 60 21.37 5.46 -9.48
N PHE A 61 20.86 6.28 -8.56
CA PHE A 61 19.46 6.20 -8.12
C PHE A 61 18.52 6.89 -9.10
N SER A 62 17.43 6.23 -9.45
CA SER A 62 16.36 6.86 -10.23
C SER A 62 15.57 7.84 -9.37
N SER A 63 15.41 9.08 -9.81
CA SER A 63 14.72 10.11 -9.02
C SER A 63 13.89 11.08 -9.87
N ASN A 64 12.81 11.60 -9.28
CA ASN A 64 11.90 12.58 -9.89
C ASN A 64 11.30 12.15 -11.24
N ASN A 65 11.20 10.85 -11.52
CA ASN A 65 10.57 10.32 -12.73
C ASN A 65 9.05 10.18 -12.54
N GLY A 66 8.30 10.42 -13.61
CA GLY A 66 6.83 10.50 -13.56
C GLY A 66 6.15 9.62 -14.60
N ILE A 67 5.06 8.98 -14.20
CA ILE A 67 4.07 8.36 -15.10
C ILE A 67 2.74 9.04 -14.80
N VAL A 68 2.23 9.81 -15.75
CA VAL A 68 1.15 10.77 -15.52
C VAL A 68 0.09 10.64 -16.59
N ASP A 69 -1.19 10.68 -16.23
CA ASP A 69 -2.29 10.71 -17.20
C ASP A 69 -2.26 9.50 -18.18
N CYS A 70 -1.70 8.36 -17.76
CA CYS A 70 -1.48 7.21 -18.63
C CYS A 70 -2.56 6.13 -18.45
N ILE A 71 -2.79 5.37 -19.51
CA ILE A 71 -3.66 4.18 -19.46
C ILE A 71 -2.81 2.94 -19.72
N ILE A 72 -2.89 1.96 -18.81
CA ILE A 72 -2.10 0.73 -18.86
C ILE A 72 -3.07 -0.45 -18.81
N TYR A 73 -3.05 -1.30 -19.83
CA TYR A 73 -3.92 -2.48 -19.86
C TYR A 73 -3.36 -3.66 -20.65
N GLU A 74 -3.95 -4.83 -20.45
CA GLU A 74 -3.64 -6.04 -21.22
C GLU A 74 -2.15 -6.44 -21.16
N THR A 75 -1.54 -6.31 -19.99
CA THR A 75 -0.14 -6.66 -19.74
C THR A 75 0.00 -8.10 -19.24
N GLY A 76 1.09 -8.76 -19.65
CA GLY A 76 1.36 -10.15 -19.31
C GLY A 76 1.79 -10.33 -17.86
N ARG A 77 2.49 -9.35 -17.30
CA ARG A 77 2.82 -9.24 -15.86
C ARG A 77 2.07 -8.05 -15.28
N GLY A 78 2.69 -7.23 -14.45
CA GLY A 78 2.05 -6.09 -13.81
C GLY A 78 1.91 -4.86 -14.70
N GLY A 79 1.62 -3.71 -14.10
CA GLY A 79 1.59 -2.42 -14.79
C GLY A 79 2.95 -1.73 -14.74
N ILE A 80 3.34 -1.23 -13.57
CA ILE A 80 4.50 -0.35 -13.39
C ILE A 80 5.46 -0.96 -12.37
N VAL A 81 6.77 -0.87 -12.63
CA VAL A 81 7.80 -0.97 -11.60
C VAL A 81 8.35 0.42 -11.33
N LEU A 82 8.30 0.86 -10.07
CA LEU A 82 8.72 2.18 -9.62
C LEU A 82 9.68 2.06 -8.44
N SER A 83 10.97 2.19 -8.69
CA SER A 83 12.02 2.16 -7.67
C SER A 83 12.89 3.40 -7.74
N GLY A 84 13.42 3.78 -6.57
CA GLY A 84 14.54 4.68 -6.48
C GLY A 84 14.74 5.25 -5.08
N GLY A 85 15.84 5.98 -4.92
CA GLY A 85 16.25 6.55 -3.64
C GLY A 85 17.10 5.55 -2.84
N ASP A 86 17.76 6.06 -1.80
CA ASP A 86 18.74 5.28 -1.05
C ASP A 86 18.23 4.99 0.35
N ARG A 87 17.96 3.71 0.63
CA ARG A 87 17.52 3.25 1.96
C ARG A 87 18.59 3.43 3.02
N ASN A 88 19.88 3.35 2.69
CA ASN A 88 20.95 3.49 3.69
C ASN A 88 20.97 4.89 4.32
N THR A 89 20.57 5.89 3.54
CA THR A 89 20.55 7.31 3.93
C THR A 89 19.13 7.85 4.12
N LEU A 90 18.09 7.05 3.82
CA LEU A 90 16.70 7.48 3.68
C LEU A 90 16.54 8.67 2.71
N THR A 91 17.36 8.71 1.65
CA THR A 91 17.27 9.76 0.63
C THR A 91 16.09 9.47 -0.31
N PRO A 92 15.07 10.35 -0.38
CA PRO A 92 13.88 10.08 -1.19
C PRO A 92 14.15 10.23 -2.68
N ALA A 93 13.59 9.34 -3.49
CA ALA A 93 13.61 9.43 -4.94
C ALA A 93 12.57 10.40 -5.51
N ARG A 94 11.39 10.48 -4.88
CA ARG A 94 10.27 11.30 -5.37
C ARG A 94 9.81 10.90 -6.78
N ASN A 95 9.93 9.63 -7.17
CA ASN A 95 9.28 9.15 -8.38
C ASN A 95 7.77 9.01 -8.12
N TYR A 96 6.95 9.15 -9.16
CA TYR A 96 5.50 9.23 -9.00
C TYR A 96 4.70 8.58 -10.13
N VAL A 97 3.57 7.96 -9.76
CA VAL A 97 2.50 7.54 -10.68
C VAL A 97 1.25 8.33 -10.33
N HIS A 98 0.85 9.25 -11.21
CA HIS A 98 -0.28 10.17 -10.96
C HIS A 98 -1.35 10.08 -12.04
N ASN A 99 -2.62 10.09 -11.63
CA ASN A 99 -3.77 10.17 -12.55
C ASN A 99 -3.77 9.10 -13.65
N CYS A 100 -3.37 7.87 -13.32
CA CYS A 100 -3.31 6.77 -14.28
C CYS A 100 -4.45 5.77 -14.05
N THR A 101 -4.89 5.13 -15.14
CA THR A 101 -5.83 4.00 -15.11
C THR A 101 -5.07 2.72 -15.46
N ILE A 102 -5.05 1.74 -14.55
CA ILE A 102 -4.27 0.51 -14.66
C ILE A 102 -5.20 -0.70 -14.47
N HIS A 103 -5.43 -1.46 -15.53
CA HIS A 103 -6.39 -2.57 -15.47
C HIS A 103 -6.01 -3.75 -16.36
N ASP A 104 -6.67 -4.91 -16.19
CA ASP A 104 -6.45 -6.08 -17.05
C ASP A 104 -4.96 -6.49 -17.17
N PHE A 105 -4.24 -6.36 -16.05
CA PHE A 105 -2.85 -6.82 -15.93
C PHE A 105 -2.79 -8.26 -15.41
N ASN A 106 -1.61 -8.86 -15.46
CA ASN A 106 -1.29 -10.24 -15.08
C ASN A 106 -1.94 -11.30 -15.97
N ARG A 107 -1.95 -11.10 -17.28
CA ARG A 107 -2.51 -12.09 -18.22
C ARG A 107 -1.70 -13.39 -18.29
N ILE A 108 -0.40 -13.34 -17.96
CA ILE A 108 0.53 -14.48 -17.98
C ILE A 108 0.99 -14.82 -16.56
N ALA A 109 1.56 -13.86 -15.83
CA ALA A 109 2.04 -14.06 -14.45
C ALA A 109 0.97 -13.61 -13.45
N LYS A 110 0.18 -14.57 -12.96
CA LYS A 110 -1.01 -14.30 -12.14
C LYS A 110 -0.72 -13.74 -10.75
N THR A 111 0.39 -14.12 -10.13
CA THR A 111 0.76 -13.75 -8.75
C THR A 111 2.02 -12.89 -8.69
N TYR A 112 2.16 -12.11 -7.61
CA TYR A 112 3.29 -11.22 -7.28
C TYR A 112 3.76 -10.27 -8.40
N SER A 113 2.93 -10.06 -9.41
CA SER A 113 3.08 -9.02 -10.42
C SER A 113 2.01 -7.97 -10.14
N ALA A 114 2.37 -6.83 -9.56
CA ALA A 114 1.38 -5.86 -9.12
C ALA A 114 1.02 -4.87 -10.24
N GLY A 115 -0.15 -4.24 -10.15
CA GLY A 115 -0.49 -3.08 -10.98
C GLY A 115 0.60 -2.01 -10.86
N ILE A 116 1.07 -1.75 -9.63
CA ILE A 116 2.27 -0.98 -9.34
C ILE A 116 3.12 -1.72 -8.31
N LYS A 117 4.36 -2.07 -8.68
CA LYS A 117 5.39 -2.50 -7.75
C LYS A 117 6.23 -1.29 -7.37
N ILE A 118 6.20 -0.88 -6.11
CA ILE A 118 6.88 0.30 -5.59
C ILE A 118 7.99 -0.12 -4.61
N SER A 119 9.17 0.47 -4.75
CA SER A 119 10.31 0.23 -3.85
C SER A 119 11.18 1.46 -3.66
N GLY A 120 12.12 1.40 -2.72
CA GLY A 120 13.08 2.47 -2.46
C GLY A 120 12.61 3.44 -1.38
N VAL A 121 12.72 4.76 -1.59
CA VAL A 121 12.37 5.76 -0.57
C VAL A 121 11.55 6.91 -1.16
N GLY A 122 10.45 7.29 -0.52
CA GLY A 122 9.77 8.57 -0.81
C GLY A 122 9.05 8.67 -2.16
N ASN A 123 8.71 7.54 -2.78
CA ASN A 123 7.91 7.49 -4.02
C ASN A 123 6.39 7.64 -3.76
N GLN A 124 5.65 8.04 -4.80
CA GLN A 124 4.24 8.46 -4.70
C GLN A 124 3.32 7.71 -5.69
N ILE A 125 2.13 7.34 -5.23
CA ILE A 125 1.04 6.78 -6.04
C ILE A 125 -0.22 7.58 -5.70
N ILE A 126 -0.63 8.49 -6.58
CA ILE A 126 -1.70 9.45 -6.28
C ILE A 126 -2.75 9.56 -7.40
N HIS A 127 -4.03 9.60 -7.04
CA HIS A 127 -5.15 9.79 -8.01
C HIS A 127 -5.23 8.71 -9.09
N ASN A 128 -4.82 7.47 -8.82
CA ASN A 128 -4.91 6.39 -9.81
C ASN A 128 -6.17 5.55 -9.62
N GLU A 129 -6.59 4.90 -10.69
CA GLU A 129 -7.59 3.84 -10.67
C GLU A 129 -6.91 2.51 -11.02
N ILE A 130 -6.97 1.51 -10.12
CA ILE A 130 -6.32 0.20 -10.32
C ILE A 130 -7.34 -0.92 -10.15
N PHE A 131 -7.61 -1.68 -11.21
CA PHE A 131 -8.70 -2.65 -11.17
C PHE A 131 -8.60 -3.85 -12.10
N ASN A 132 -9.56 -4.78 -11.94
CA ASN A 132 -9.75 -5.95 -12.77
C ASN A 132 -8.46 -6.79 -12.91
N ALA A 133 -7.99 -7.29 -11.78
CA ALA A 133 -6.74 -8.02 -11.70
C ALA A 133 -6.84 -9.27 -10.83
N PRO A 134 -6.11 -10.34 -11.18
CA PRO A 134 -6.15 -11.60 -10.44
C PRO A 134 -5.57 -11.48 -9.02
N HIS A 135 -4.70 -10.50 -8.78
CA HIS A 135 -3.86 -10.40 -7.58
C HIS A 135 -3.65 -8.93 -7.16
N VAL A 136 -2.59 -8.65 -6.38
CA VAL A 136 -2.25 -7.39 -5.72
C VAL A 136 -2.27 -6.17 -6.66
N ALA A 137 -2.85 -5.06 -6.20
CA ALA A 137 -2.82 -3.78 -6.91
C ALA A 137 -1.48 -3.05 -6.72
N ILE A 138 -1.04 -2.90 -5.47
CA ILE A 138 0.19 -2.24 -5.06
C ILE A 138 1.01 -3.19 -4.18
N LEU A 139 2.15 -3.64 -4.70
CA LEU A 139 3.13 -4.42 -3.92
C LEU A 139 4.28 -3.49 -3.55
N LEU A 140 4.44 -3.25 -2.26
CA LEU A 140 5.37 -2.25 -1.75
C LEU A 140 6.54 -2.90 -0.99
N SER A 141 7.69 -2.25 -1.09
CA SER A 141 8.82 -2.38 -0.18
C SER A 141 9.48 -1.01 -0.01
N GLY A 142 10.41 -0.85 0.93
CA GLY A 142 11.12 0.42 1.12
C GLY A 142 10.52 1.33 2.18
N ASN A 143 10.68 2.65 2.04
CA ASN A 143 10.44 3.62 3.11
C ASN A 143 9.67 4.86 2.62
N ASP A 144 8.88 5.47 3.50
CA ASP A 144 8.27 6.80 3.31
C ASP A 144 7.43 6.98 2.02
N HIS A 145 6.85 5.90 1.50
CA HIS A 145 5.94 5.99 0.35
C HIS A 145 4.61 6.65 0.70
N LEU A 146 4.10 7.47 -0.23
CA LEU A 146 2.78 8.09 -0.15
C LEU A 146 1.83 7.41 -1.14
N ILE A 147 0.72 6.89 -0.64
CA ILE A 147 -0.36 6.28 -1.43
C ILE A 147 -1.64 7.05 -1.09
N GLU A 148 -2.08 7.92 -2.00
CA GLU A 148 -3.10 8.91 -1.70
C GLU A 148 -4.16 9.09 -2.79
N TYR A 149 -5.44 9.28 -2.44
CA TYR A 149 -6.52 9.56 -3.41
C TYR A 149 -6.70 8.51 -4.51
N ASN A 150 -6.24 7.28 -4.34
CA ASN A 150 -6.44 6.22 -5.34
C ASN A 150 -7.80 5.55 -5.17
N GLU A 151 -8.35 5.05 -6.27
CA GLU A 151 -9.47 4.13 -6.32
C GLU A 151 -8.95 2.73 -6.70
N ILE A 152 -9.23 1.72 -5.87
CA ILE A 152 -8.77 0.36 -6.10
C ILE A 152 -9.94 -0.60 -5.94
N HIS A 153 -10.25 -1.36 -6.98
CA HIS A 153 -11.38 -2.28 -6.94
C HIS A 153 -11.23 -3.50 -7.83
N HIS A 154 -11.94 -4.59 -7.52
CA HIS A 154 -11.90 -5.81 -8.35
C HIS A 154 -10.47 -6.32 -8.59
N VAL A 155 -9.63 -6.25 -7.56
CA VAL A 155 -8.28 -6.84 -7.52
C VAL A 155 -8.29 -8.04 -6.59
N CYS A 156 -7.22 -8.85 -6.60
CA CYS A 156 -7.16 -10.11 -5.86
C CYS A 156 -8.26 -11.12 -6.25
N MET A 157 -8.72 -11.07 -7.51
CA MET A 157 -9.90 -11.79 -7.96
C MET A 157 -9.73 -13.31 -8.09
N GLU A 158 -8.49 -13.80 -8.23
CA GLU A 158 -8.20 -15.21 -8.56
C GLU A 158 -7.35 -15.92 -7.49
N THR A 159 -6.86 -15.20 -6.48
CA THR A 159 -5.81 -15.70 -5.58
C THR A 159 -6.20 -15.56 -4.11
N ASP A 160 -5.78 -16.52 -3.29
CA ASP A 160 -5.87 -16.46 -1.83
C ASP A 160 -4.66 -15.72 -1.23
N ASP A 161 -4.78 -15.29 0.03
CA ASP A 161 -3.70 -14.66 0.81
C ASP A 161 -3.11 -13.40 0.17
N ALA A 162 -3.99 -12.46 -0.19
CA ALA A 162 -3.62 -11.29 -0.98
C ALA A 162 -4.25 -10.00 -0.46
N GLY A 163 -3.52 -8.90 -0.59
CA GLY A 163 -3.97 -7.55 -0.26
C GLY A 163 -3.97 -6.66 -1.50
N ALA A 164 -4.91 -5.72 -1.61
CA ALA A 164 -4.82 -4.68 -2.62
C ALA A 164 -3.53 -3.87 -2.47
N ILE A 165 -3.17 -3.51 -1.22
CA ILE A 165 -1.90 -2.92 -0.83
C ILE A 165 -1.17 -3.92 0.08
N TYR A 166 0.00 -4.40 -0.32
CA TYR A 166 0.70 -5.52 0.33
C TYR A 166 2.17 -5.19 0.61
N TYR A 167 2.64 -5.44 1.84
CA TYR A 167 4.07 -5.65 2.20
C TYR A 167 4.22 -6.60 3.38
N GLY A 168 5.45 -7.06 3.64
CA GLY A 168 5.74 -7.85 4.82
C GLY A 168 7.20 -8.25 5.02
N ARG A 169 7.45 -8.90 6.16
CA ARG A 169 8.72 -9.52 6.57
C ARG A 169 9.89 -8.54 6.74
N ASN A 170 9.67 -7.22 6.74
CA ASN A 170 10.74 -6.24 6.93
C ASN A 170 10.28 -5.11 7.88
N PRO A 171 10.61 -5.17 9.17
CA PRO A 171 10.24 -4.11 10.09
C PRO A 171 11.00 -2.80 9.83
N SER A 172 12.03 -2.76 8.98
CA SER A 172 12.70 -1.52 8.58
C SER A 172 11.98 -0.76 7.44
N GLU A 173 11.02 -1.39 6.78
CA GLU A 173 10.21 -0.78 5.72
C GLU A 173 9.03 -0.04 6.36
N ARG A 174 9.28 1.20 6.80
CA ARG A 174 8.38 2.03 7.63
C ARG A 174 8.23 3.43 7.06
N GLY A 175 7.30 4.20 7.64
CA GLY A 175 7.06 5.59 7.29
C GLY A 175 6.03 5.78 6.17
N HIS A 176 5.46 4.68 5.68
CA HIS A 176 4.41 4.74 4.66
C HIS A 176 3.16 5.46 5.16
N LEU A 177 2.56 6.25 4.28
CA LEU A 177 1.29 6.92 4.50
C LEU A 177 0.31 6.49 3.42
N VAL A 178 -0.71 5.72 3.84
CA VAL A 178 -1.82 5.30 3.00
C VAL A 178 -3.03 6.11 3.44
N GLN A 179 -3.40 7.13 2.66
CA GLN A 179 -4.46 8.03 3.08
C GLN A 179 -5.45 8.41 1.98
N TYR A 180 -6.70 8.64 2.37
CA TYR A 180 -7.74 9.11 1.46
C TYR A 180 -7.92 8.25 0.20
N ASN A 181 -7.74 6.93 0.28
CA ASN A 181 -8.02 6.02 -0.83
C ASN A 181 -9.42 5.42 -0.69
N PHE A 182 -10.04 5.10 -1.83
CA PHE A 182 -11.29 4.35 -1.90
C PHE A 182 -10.98 2.91 -2.37
N ILE A 183 -11.18 1.93 -1.50
CA ILE A 183 -10.89 0.53 -1.81
C ILE A 183 -12.18 -0.29 -1.69
N HIS A 184 -12.63 -0.88 -2.79
CA HIS A 184 -13.97 -1.49 -2.82
C HIS A 184 -14.13 -2.70 -3.74
N HIS A 185 -15.12 -3.55 -3.45
CA HIS A 185 -15.43 -4.74 -4.25
C HIS A 185 -14.23 -5.68 -4.43
N LEU A 186 -13.58 -5.99 -3.32
CA LEU A 186 -12.60 -7.08 -3.27
C LEU A 186 -13.35 -8.35 -2.87
N PRO A 187 -12.98 -9.52 -3.40
CA PRO A 187 -13.74 -10.75 -3.19
C PRO A 187 -13.71 -11.23 -1.73
N GLU A 188 -14.87 -11.68 -1.23
CA GLU A 188 -14.99 -12.26 0.12
C GLU A 188 -14.66 -13.77 0.17
N ARG A 189 -14.64 -14.45 -1.00
CA ARG A 189 -14.46 -15.91 -1.09
C ARG A 189 -13.05 -16.40 -0.74
N TYR A 190 -12.09 -15.50 -0.58
CA TYR A 190 -10.69 -15.77 -0.27
C TYR A 190 -10.27 -14.94 0.94
N ARG A 191 -9.07 -15.17 1.49
CA ARG A 191 -8.40 -14.33 2.49
C ARG A 191 -7.87 -13.04 1.84
N THR A 192 -8.78 -12.29 1.23
CA THR A 192 -8.49 -11.04 0.54
C THR A 192 -8.68 -9.85 1.47
N THR A 193 -7.77 -8.88 1.36
CA THR A 193 -7.75 -7.65 2.18
C THR A 193 -7.53 -6.40 1.33
N ALA A 194 -7.89 -5.25 1.86
CA ALA A 194 -7.52 -3.97 1.27
C ALA A 194 -6.06 -3.62 1.60
N ILE A 195 -5.69 -3.67 2.89
CA ILE A 195 -4.33 -3.41 3.38
C ILE A 195 -3.84 -4.64 4.13
N TYR A 196 -2.78 -5.24 3.60
CA TYR A 196 -2.12 -6.40 4.16
C TYR A 196 -0.75 -6.02 4.73
N HIS A 197 -0.67 -5.92 6.05
CA HIS A 197 0.59 -5.90 6.80
C HIS A 197 0.97 -7.36 7.07
N ASP A 198 1.63 -7.98 6.09
CA ASP A 198 1.98 -9.39 6.18
C ASP A 198 3.23 -9.60 7.05
N ASP A 199 3.27 -10.73 7.74
CA ASP A 199 4.47 -11.25 8.40
C ASP A 199 5.34 -10.20 9.12
N ALA A 200 4.75 -9.58 10.13
CA ALA A 200 5.40 -8.58 10.98
C ALA A 200 5.84 -7.29 10.28
N ALA A 201 5.14 -6.90 9.22
CA ALA A 201 5.17 -5.54 8.68
C ALA A 201 4.88 -4.50 9.77
N CYS A 202 5.62 -3.38 9.72
CA CYS A 202 5.54 -2.32 10.72
C CYS A 202 5.38 -0.93 10.09
N GLY A 203 4.95 0.04 10.89
CA GLY A 203 5.20 1.46 10.61
C GLY A 203 4.44 2.10 9.45
N MET A 204 3.31 1.53 9.01
CA MET A 204 2.44 2.18 8.02
C MET A 204 1.27 2.89 8.72
N LYS A 205 1.09 4.17 8.41
CA LYS A 205 -0.06 4.96 8.86
C LYS A 205 -1.19 4.83 7.85
N VAL A 206 -2.38 4.48 8.32
CA VAL A 206 -3.58 4.36 7.50
C VAL A 206 -4.62 5.37 7.96
N HIS A 207 -4.87 6.39 7.13
CA HIS A 207 -5.65 7.56 7.52
C HIS A 207 -6.75 7.95 6.52
N GLY A 208 -7.99 8.15 6.96
CA GLY A 208 -9.00 8.77 6.11
C GLY A 208 -9.42 7.95 4.88
N ASN A 209 -9.13 6.65 4.82
CA ASN A 209 -9.50 5.79 3.70
C ASN A 209 -10.95 5.32 3.84
N VAL A 210 -11.59 5.00 2.72
CA VAL A 210 -12.93 4.40 2.65
C VAL A 210 -12.82 2.97 2.13
N PHE A 211 -13.26 2.01 2.94
CA PHE A 211 -13.29 0.59 2.62
C PHE A 211 -14.74 0.14 2.43
N TYR A 212 -15.13 -0.29 1.23
CA TYR A 212 -16.50 -0.73 0.94
C TYR A 212 -16.54 -2.11 0.31
N LYS A 213 -17.06 -3.13 1.02
CA LYS A 213 -16.98 -4.54 0.56
C LYS A 213 -15.55 -4.91 0.16
N ALA A 214 -14.60 -4.57 1.02
CA ALA A 214 -13.18 -4.58 0.68
C ALA A 214 -12.51 -5.91 1.12
N GLY A 215 -13.11 -7.03 0.71
CA GLY A 215 -12.60 -8.38 0.95
C GLY A 215 -13.17 -9.03 2.22
N ALA A 216 -12.66 -10.21 2.57
CA ALA A 216 -13.09 -10.93 3.77
C ALA A 216 -12.81 -10.14 5.05
N PHE A 217 -11.68 -9.42 5.07
CA PHE A 217 -11.30 -8.46 6.11
C PHE A 217 -10.47 -7.35 5.45
N PRO A 218 -10.94 -6.09 5.38
CA PRO A 218 -10.20 -5.00 4.75
C PRO A 218 -8.79 -4.83 5.30
N VAL A 219 -8.57 -5.15 6.56
CA VAL A 219 -7.26 -5.02 7.20
C VAL A 219 -6.82 -6.37 7.75
N LEU A 220 -5.58 -6.75 7.43
CA LEU A 220 -4.85 -7.81 8.14
C LEU A 220 -3.54 -7.26 8.69
N ILE A 221 -3.44 -7.26 10.02
CA ILE A 221 -2.21 -7.05 10.77
C ILE A 221 -1.68 -8.42 11.19
N GLY A 222 -0.83 -8.97 10.33
CA GLY A 222 -0.21 -10.28 10.50
C GLY A 222 1.00 -10.25 11.41
N GLY A 223 0.78 -10.08 12.71
CA GLY A 223 1.84 -9.69 13.62
C GLY A 223 2.29 -8.23 13.38
N GLY A 224 3.50 -7.90 13.83
CA GLY A 224 4.10 -6.59 13.57
C GLY A 224 3.53 -5.48 14.46
N SER A 225 4.07 -4.28 14.28
CA SER A 225 3.87 -3.17 15.23
C SER A 225 3.78 -1.83 14.53
N ASP A 226 3.29 -0.81 15.25
CA ASP A 226 3.31 0.59 14.79
C ASP A 226 2.48 0.86 13.53
N ASN A 227 1.35 0.15 13.36
CA ASN A 227 0.41 0.32 12.25
C ASN A 227 -0.87 1.03 12.72
N PRO A 228 -0.88 2.38 12.86
CA PRO A 228 -2.06 3.09 13.33
C PRO A 228 -3.12 3.28 12.23
N TYR A 229 -4.38 3.09 12.61
CA TYR A 229 -5.57 3.28 11.79
C TYR A 229 -6.41 4.41 12.36
N THR A 230 -6.53 5.51 11.61
CA THR A 230 -7.28 6.69 12.07
C THR A 230 -8.20 7.29 11.02
N ASN A 231 -9.35 7.81 11.44
CA ASN A 231 -10.26 8.55 10.55
C ASN A 231 -10.79 7.76 9.35
N ASN A 232 -10.68 6.42 9.34
CA ASN A 232 -11.14 5.60 8.22
C ASN A 232 -12.62 5.26 8.35
N ILE A 233 -13.25 4.97 7.20
CA ILE A 233 -14.65 4.55 7.11
C ILE A 233 -14.69 3.12 6.53
N PHE A 234 -15.26 2.18 7.27
CA PHE A 234 -15.46 0.78 6.87
C PHE A 234 -16.94 0.51 6.66
N ILE A 235 -17.33 -0.03 5.50
CA ILE A 235 -18.73 -0.14 5.09
C ILE A 235 -19.01 -1.52 4.52
N ASP A 236 -20.03 -2.19 5.05
CA ASP A 236 -20.55 -3.47 4.55
C ASP A 236 -19.43 -4.53 4.40
N CYS A 237 -18.58 -4.67 5.43
CA CYS A 237 -17.48 -5.64 5.47
C CYS A 237 -17.78 -6.81 6.44
N PRO A 238 -17.42 -8.06 6.13
CA PRO A 238 -17.64 -9.19 7.04
C PRO A 238 -16.88 -9.02 8.36
N VAL A 239 -15.59 -8.68 8.28
CA VAL A 239 -14.72 -8.38 9.41
C VAL A 239 -14.05 -7.03 9.14
N GLY A 240 -13.94 -6.14 10.13
CA GLY A 240 -13.31 -4.82 9.95
C GLY A 240 -11.78 -4.92 9.92
N ILE A 241 -11.21 -5.40 11.03
CA ILE A 241 -9.77 -5.55 11.21
C ILE A 241 -9.48 -6.95 11.73
N LYS A 242 -8.64 -7.70 11.03
CA LYS A 242 -8.05 -8.95 11.52
C LYS A 242 -6.65 -8.67 12.05
N VAL A 243 -6.35 -9.18 13.23
CA VAL A 243 -5.03 -9.10 13.86
C VAL A 243 -4.64 -10.46 14.43
N ASP A 244 -3.37 -10.83 14.25
CA ASP A 244 -2.81 -12.03 14.83
C ASP A 244 -1.43 -11.77 15.46
N ASN A 245 -1.00 -12.66 16.37
CA ASN A 245 0.35 -12.68 16.93
C ASN A 245 1.16 -13.83 16.32
N ARG A 246 1.14 -13.97 14.98
CA ARG A 246 1.72 -15.13 14.28
C ARG A 246 3.14 -15.49 14.70
N LEU A 247 4.00 -14.50 14.96
CA LEU A 247 5.38 -14.74 15.39
C LEU A 247 5.50 -15.44 16.76
N GLN A 248 4.44 -15.44 17.57
CA GLN A 248 4.32 -16.19 18.82
C GLN A 248 3.49 -17.45 18.65
N ALA A 249 2.36 -17.35 17.95
CA ALA A 249 1.35 -18.39 17.88
C ALA A 249 1.75 -19.55 16.96
N PHE A 250 2.37 -19.27 15.80
CA PHE A 250 2.51 -20.27 14.76
C PHE A 250 3.97 -20.69 14.51
N ASP A 251 4.21 -22.00 14.49
CA ASP A 251 5.56 -22.57 14.31
C ASP A 251 6.21 -22.23 12.98
N TRP A 252 5.41 -21.99 11.93
CA TRP A 252 5.94 -21.58 10.62
C TRP A 252 6.48 -20.13 10.64
N ALA A 253 5.99 -19.28 11.55
CA ALA A 253 6.33 -17.86 11.61
C ALA A 253 7.47 -17.57 12.60
N LYS A 254 7.60 -18.37 13.67
CA LYS A 254 8.67 -18.23 14.68
C LYS A 254 10.10 -18.16 14.08
N PRO A 255 10.47 -18.94 13.04
CA PRO A 255 11.80 -18.87 12.44
C PRO A 255 12.15 -17.50 11.82
N MET A 256 11.17 -16.63 11.55
CA MET A 256 11.44 -15.31 10.95
C MET A 256 12.23 -14.38 11.88
N ILE A 257 12.03 -14.50 13.19
CA ILE A 257 12.69 -13.73 14.25
C ILE A 257 13.75 -14.52 15.02
N ALA A 258 13.97 -15.78 14.67
CA ALA A 258 15.07 -16.56 15.24
C ALA A 258 16.43 -15.98 14.81
N PRO A 259 17.52 -16.24 15.55
CA PRO A 259 18.85 -15.85 15.11
C PRO A 259 19.17 -16.35 13.70
N GLY A 260 19.65 -15.46 12.84
CA GLY A 260 19.87 -15.68 11.40
C GLY A 260 18.60 -15.66 10.56
N GLY A 261 17.43 -15.42 11.14
CA GLY A 261 16.14 -15.35 10.47
C GLY A 261 16.02 -14.15 9.52
N ILE A 262 15.01 -14.19 8.65
CA ILE A 262 14.84 -13.19 7.58
C ILE A 262 14.71 -11.75 8.11
N ILE A 263 14.11 -11.55 9.29
CA ILE A 263 13.97 -10.23 9.88
C ILE A 263 15.33 -9.68 10.33
N GLU A 264 16.16 -10.51 10.95
CA GLU A 264 17.52 -10.12 11.32
C GLU A 264 18.38 -9.82 10.09
N GLN A 265 18.30 -10.67 9.06
CA GLN A 265 19.02 -10.44 7.79
C GLN A 265 18.68 -9.08 7.19
N ARG A 266 17.39 -8.75 7.09
CA ARG A 266 16.91 -7.47 6.52
C ARG A 266 17.24 -6.26 7.39
N LEU A 267 17.23 -6.41 8.70
CA LEU A 267 17.68 -5.34 9.60
C LEU A 267 19.18 -5.09 9.48
N ASN A 268 19.98 -6.14 9.25
CA ASN A 268 21.42 -6.03 9.04
C ASN A 268 21.82 -5.41 7.68
N GLU A 269 20.90 -5.32 6.72
CA GLU A 269 21.12 -4.59 5.46
C GLU A 269 21.23 -3.07 5.66
N ILE A 270 20.71 -2.55 6.78
CA ILE A 270 20.69 -1.13 7.10
C ILE A 270 21.16 -0.88 8.54
N LYS A 271 21.38 0.39 8.89
CA LYS A 271 21.81 0.79 10.25
C LYS A 271 20.59 1.11 11.11
N PHE A 272 19.75 0.13 11.44
CA PHE A 272 18.43 0.36 12.05
C PHE A 272 18.47 1.06 13.41
N ASP A 273 19.55 0.87 14.18
CA ASP A 273 19.76 1.39 15.54
C ASP A 273 20.54 2.72 15.58
N ARG A 274 20.95 3.25 14.42
CA ARG A 274 21.74 4.49 14.27
C ARG A 274 21.07 5.46 13.30
N PRO A 275 21.48 6.74 13.27
CA PRO A 275 21.02 7.65 12.24
C PRO A 275 21.34 7.10 10.83
N PRO A 276 20.43 7.27 9.85
CA PRO A 276 19.19 8.05 9.95
C PRO A 276 17.99 7.30 10.55
N TYR A 277 18.03 5.97 10.69
CA TYR A 277 16.87 5.16 11.08
C TYR A 277 16.40 5.42 12.50
N CYS A 278 17.28 5.43 13.50
CA CYS A 278 16.83 5.65 14.89
C CYS A 278 16.31 7.09 15.14
N THR A 279 16.69 8.03 14.28
CA THR A 279 16.19 9.41 14.32
C THR A 279 14.80 9.52 13.69
N ASN A 280 14.58 8.87 12.54
CA ASN A 280 13.31 8.94 11.80
C ASN A 280 12.26 7.94 12.32
N TYR A 281 12.70 6.80 12.83
CA TYR A 281 11.86 5.72 13.36
C TYR A 281 12.36 5.24 14.74
N PRO A 282 12.17 6.03 15.81
CA PRO A 282 12.71 5.72 17.14
C PRO A 282 12.29 4.35 17.69
N GLU A 283 11.11 3.84 17.34
CA GLU A 283 10.65 2.53 17.80
C GLU A 283 11.41 1.38 17.12
N LEU A 284 11.97 1.59 15.93
CA LEU A 284 12.74 0.57 15.22
C LEU A 284 14.05 0.27 15.93
N ALA A 285 14.69 1.29 16.51
CA ALA A 285 15.95 1.13 17.24
C ALA A 285 15.81 0.18 18.44
N LYS A 286 14.59 0.06 18.99
CA LYS A 286 14.26 -0.79 20.14
C LYS A 286 13.64 -2.13 19.75
N TYR A 287 13.64 -2.48 18.46
CA TYR A 287 12.90 -3.63 17.94
C TYR A 287 13.23 -4.94 18.66
N TRP A 288 14.51 -5.20 18.92
CA TRP A 288 14.97 -6.40 19.62
C TRP A 288 14.81 -6.30 21.15
N GLU A 289 14.81 -5.09 21.71
CA GLU A 289 14.64 -4.85 23.15
C GLU A 289 13.18 -5.05 23.60
N GLU A 290 12.22 -4.81 22.70
CA GLU A 290 10.80 -4.76 23.04
C GLU A 290 10.03 -6.05 22.74
N ASP A 291 10.67 -7.21 22.54
CA ASP A 291 10.04 -8.48 22.09
C ASP A 291 9.38 -8.36 20.70
N PRO A 292 10.08 -8.66 19.60
CA PRO A 292 9.56 -8.52 18.25
C PRO A 292 8.43 -9.51 17.91
N SER A 293 8.23 -10.55 18.73
CA SER A 293 7.20 -11.56 18.49
C SER A 293 5.79 -11.05 18.82
N PHE A 294 5.67 -10.15 19.81
CA PHE A 294 4.41 -9.63 20.27
C PHE A 294 3.96 -8.41 19.44
N PRO A 295 2.76 -8.39 18.85
CA PRO A 295 2.23 -7.22 18.16
C PRO A 295 1.97 -6.07 19.13
N LYS A 296 2.40 -4.83 18.82
CA LYS A 296 2.17 -3.68 19.70
C LYS A 296 2.03 -2.35 18.96
N ARG A 297 1.51 -1.33 19.67
CA ARG A 297 1.33 0.04 19.14
C ARG A 297 0.51 0.11 17.84
N ASN A 298 -0.28 -0.92 17.56
CA ASN A 298 -1.27 -0.93 16.49
C ASN A 298 -2.55 -0.26 17.03
N ARG A 299 -2.63 1.06 16.92
CA ARG A 299 -3.73 1.86 17.49
C ARG A 299 -4.84 2.09 16.47
N VAL A 300 -6.09 1.82 16.87
CA VAL A 300 -7.30 2.04 16.06
C VAL A 300 -8.16 3.07 16.76
N ASP A 301 -8.22 4.28 16.20
CA ASP A 301 -8.83 5.44 16.84
C ASP A 301 -9.50 6.34 15.82
N ARG A 302 -10.69 6.88 16.12
CA ARG A 302 -11.46 7.76 15.24
C ARG A 302 -11.92 7.10 13.94
N ASN A 303 -12.25 5.82 13.95
CA ASN A 303 -12.77 5.14 12.75
C ASN A 303 -14.29 4.95 12.85
N LEU A 304 -14.94 4.96 11.69
CA LEU A 304 -16.36 4.71 11.52
C LEU A 304 -16.56 3.32 10.89
N PHE A 305 -17.27 2.44 11.57
CA PHE A 305 -17.64 1.11 11.10
C PHE A 305 -19.15 1.03 10.87
N VAL A 306 -19.57 0.99 9.61
CA VAL A 306 -20.97 0.94 9.18
C VAL A 306 -21.28 -0.44 8.67
N ASN A 307 -22.21 -1.12 9.34
CA ASN A 307 -22.67 -2.45 8.96
C ASN A 307 -21.52 -3.47 8.80
N VAL A 308 -20.53 -3.41 9.68
CA VAL A 308 -19.43 -4.39 9.73
C VAL A 308 -19.85 -5.58 10.59
N GLY A 309 -19.72 -6.82 10.09
CA GLY A 309 -20.14 -8.03 10.79
C GLY A 309 -19.45 -8.17 12.16
N GLN A 310 -18.13 -8.32 12.14
CA GLN A 310 -17.26 -8.31 13.32
C GLN A 310 -16.20 -7.21 13.20
N THR A 311 -16.20 -6.22 14.09
CA THR A 311 -15.27 -5.08 14.00
C THR A 311 -13.80 -5.49 14.11
N VAL A 312 -13.47 -6.36 15.08
CA VAL A 312 -12.11 -6.88 15.28
C VAL A 312 -12.15 -8.40 15.40
N LEU A 313 -11.37 -9.07 14.56
CA LEU A 313 -11.09 -10.50 14.64
C LEU A 313 -9.65 -10.70 15.14
N LYS A 314 -9.51 -11.25 16.34
CA LYS A 314 -8.23 -11.63 16.92
C LYS A 314 -7.97 -13.12 16.70
N VAL A 315 -6.77 -13.49 16.26
CA VAL A 315 -6.33 -14.88 16.11
C VAL A 315 -5.03 -15.09 16.89
N ASP A 316 -5.00 -16.06 17.81
CA ASP A 316 -3.88 -16.24 18.74
C ASP A 316 -3.41 -17.68 18.99
N ASP A 317 -4.14 -18.69 18.48
CA ASP A 317 -3.88 -20.12 18.73
C ASP A 317 -3.72 -20.49 20.23
N GLY A 318 -4.40 -19.77 21.12
CA GLY A 318 -4.30 -19.93 22.57
C GLY A 318 -3.06 -19.26 23.19
N VAL A 319 -2.16 -18.70 22.39
CA VAL A 319 -0.92 -18.07 22.86
C VAL A 319 -1.17 -16.61 23.20
N ASN A 320 -1.02 -16.24 24.48
CA ASN A 320 -1.32 -14.89 24.96
C ASN A 320 -2.75 -14.42 24.61
N ALA A 321 -3.71 -15.35 24.60
CA ALA A 321 -5.11 -15.07 24.24
C ALA A 321 -5.75 -13.96 25.08
N ASP A 322 -5.29 -13.71 26.31
CA ASP A 322 -5.80 -12.62 27.16
C ASP A 322 -5.14 -11.26 26.87
N LYS A 323 -4.06 -11.22 26.09
CA LYS A 323 -3.35 -9.97 25.77
C LYS A 323 -4.03 -9.21 24.65
N GLN A 324 -3.83 -7.90 24.69
CA GLN A 324 -4.32 -6.97 23.68
C GLN A 324 -3.24 -6.79 22.59
N PHE A 325 -3.53 -7.22 21.36
CA PHE A 325 -2.65 -7.04 20.19
C PHE A 325 -2.89 -5.71 19.47
N LEU A 326 -4.03 -5.07 19.77
CA LEU A 326 -4.55 -3.89 19.09
C LEU A 326 -5.11 -2.91 20.12
N ASP A 327 -4.61 -1.68 20.14
CA ASP A 327 -5.17 -0.59 20.96
C ASP A 327 -6.41 -0.02 20.27
N PHE A 328 -7.54 -0.74 20.40
CA PHE A 328 -8.84 -0.32 19.88
C PHE A 328 -9.52 0.63 20.87
N THR A 329 -9.52 1.92 20.55
CA THR A 329 -10.02 2.95 21.48
C THR A 329 -11.55 3.01 21.50
N THR A 330 -12.09 3.62 22.55
CA THR A 330 -13.53 3.92 22.65
C THR A 330 -13.98 5.04 21.71
N ASN A 331 -13.04 5.77 21.08
CA ASN A 331 -13.33 6.86 20.15
C ASN A 331 -13.47 6.33 18.71
N ASN A 332 -14.12 5.18 18.54
CA ASN A 332 -14.53 4.63 17.24
C ASN A 332 -16.06 4.49 17.28
N LEU A 333 -16.74 4.75 16.15
CA LEU A 333 -18.19 4.56 16.05
C LEU A 333 -18.49 3.28 15.29
N ILE A 334 -19.26 2.38 15.91
CA ILE A 334 -19.80 1.18 15.27
C ILE A 334 -21.31 1.36 15.16
N THR A 335 -21.86 1.26 13.95
CA THR A 335 -23.28 1.49 13.69
C THR A 335 -23.84 0.53 12.63
N ARG A 336 -25.14 0.25 12.69
CA ARG A 336 -25.90 -0.45 11.63
C ARG A 336 -26.76 0.51 10.80
N GLU A 337 -26.88 1.75 11.24
CA GLU A 337 -27.67 2.81 10.60
C GLU A 337 -26.82 3.59 9.60
N ASP A 338 -27.47 4.26 8.65
CA ASP A 338 -26.80 5.23 7.77
C ASP A 338 -26.24 6.39 8.63
N PRO A 339 -24.92 6.63 8.62
CA PRO A 339 -24.30 7.71 9.38
C PRO A 339 -24.57 9.11 8.80
N GLY A 340 -25.34 9.23 7.72
CA GLY A 340 -25.58 10.46 6.99
C GLY A 340 -24.70 10.57 5.74
N PHE A 341 -24.52 9.47 5.01
CA PHE A 341 -23.93 9.48 3.68
C PHE A 341 -24.77 10.31 2.71
N ILE A 342 -24.13 10.97 1.73
CA ILE A 342 -24.83 11.75 0.71
C ILE A 342 -25.70 10.83 -0.16
N ASP A 343 -25.17 9.71 -0.65
CA ASP A 343 -25.92 8.72 -1.41
C ASP A 343 -25.22 7.35 -1.38
N LYS A 344 -25.57 6.53 -0.37
CA LYS A 344 -25.00 5.17 -0.22
C LYS A 344 -25.25 4.30 -1.46
N ASN A 345 -26.41 4.42 -2.11
CA ASN A 345 -26.80 3.56 -3.23
C ASN A 345 -25.99 3.84 -4.50
N ARG A 346 -25.51 5.07 -4.65
CA ARG A 346 -24.56 5.46 -5.71
C ARG A 346 -23.11 5.44 -5.26
N MET A 347 -22.81 4.83 -4.11
CA MET A 347 -21.47 4.78 -3.50
C MET A 347 -20.86 6.15 -3.22
N ASN A 348 -21.69 7.17 -3.01
CA ASN A 348 -21.22 8.46 -2.51
C ASN A 348 -21.18 8.43 -0.98
N PHE A 349 -20.04 8.00 -0.45
CA PHE A 349 -19.81 7.84 0.99
C PHE A 349 -19.31 9.12 1.67
N LYS A 350 -19.36 10.27 0.98
CA LYS A 350 -19.21 11.56 1.64
C LYS A 350 -20.25 11.70 2.74
N LEU A 351 -19.83 12.15 3.92
CA LEU A 351 -20.75 12.48 5.00
C LEU A 351 -21.32 13.88 4.77
N THR A 352 -22.62 14.04 5.04
CA THR A 352 -23.26 15.35 5.16
C THR A 352 -22.59 16.18 6.26
N GLU A 353 -22.56 17.51 6.11
CA GLU A 353 -21.99 18.42 7.12
C GLU A 353 -22.68 18.29 8.48
N THR A 354 -23.94 17.86 8.50
CA THR A 354 -24.76 17.63 9.70
C THR A 354 -24.68 16.20 10.22
N SER A 355 -23.77 15.36 9.71
CA SER A 355 -23.63 13.99 10.17
C SER A 355 -23.28 13.94 11.66
N ALA A 356 -24.04 13.14 12.42
CA ALA A 356 -23.77 12.90 13.84
C ALA A 356 -22.41 12.23 14.10
N VAL A 357 -21.72 11.74 13.07
CA VAL A 357 -20.35 11.18 13.18
C VAL A 357 -19.39 12.22 13.76
N PHE A 358 -19.48 13.47 13.32
CA PHE A 358 -18.58 14.55 13.76
C PHE A 358 -18.73 14.88 15.25
N GLU A 359 -19.90 14.62 15.82
CA GLU A 359 -20.16 14.76 17.26
C GLU A 359 -19.77 13.50 18.04
N LYS A 360 -20.12 12.31 17.51
CA LYS A 360 -19.92 11.02 18.17
C LYS A 360 -18.46 10.56 18.18
N ILE A 361 -17.69 10.94 17.18
CA ILE A 361 -16.26 10.63 17.09
C ILE A 361 -15.48 11.92 17.29
N ARG A 362 -14.89 12.09 18.48
CA ARG A 362 -14.16 13.31 18.82
C ARG A 362 -12.97 13.49 17.88
N GLY A 363 -12.95 14.62 17.17
CA GLY A 363 -11.86 14.99 16.26
C GLY A 363 -11.83 14.14 14.99
N PHE A 364 -12.97 13.58 14.58
CA PHE A 364 -13.14 13.01 13.25
C PHE A 364 -13.13 14.13 12.21
N GLU A 365 -12.31 13.96 11.18
CA GLU A 365 -12.16 14.91 10.08
C GLU A 365 -12.99 14.44 8.89
N ALA A 366 -13.59 15.38 8.15
CA ALA A 366 -14.35 15.03 6.96
C ALA A 366 -13.42 14.38 5.91
N VAL A 367 -13.71 13.14 5.55
CA VAL A 367 -12.96 12.43 4.51
C VAL A 367 -13.27 13.09 3.15
N PRO A 368 -12.26 13.56 2.39
CA PRO A 368 -12.42 14.23 1.10
C PRO A 368 -12.77 13.23 -0.02
N PHE A 369 -13.90 12.53 0.12
CA PHE A 369 -14.30 11.43 -0.75
C PHE A 369 -14.38 11.82 -2.23
N GLU A 370 -14.84 13.04 -2.54
CA GLU A 370 -14.92 13.55 -3.91
C GLU A 370 -13.59 13.70 -4.64
N LYS A 371 -12.46 13.59 -3.94
CA LYS A 371 -11.11 13.67 -4.53
C LYS A 371 -10.53 12.30 -4.87
N MET A 372 -11.16 11.20 -4.44
CA MET A 372 -10.64 9.86 -4.63
C MET A 372 -10.85 9.41 -6.07
N GLY A 373 -9.86 8.71 -6.63
CA GLY A 373 -9.84 8.28 -8.02
C GLY A 373 -9.15 9.25 -8.96
N THR A 374 -9.31 9.00 -10.25
CA THR A 374 -8.77 9.84 -11.33
C THR A 374 -9.57 11.13 -11.48
N TYR A 375 -8.99 12.12 -12.14
CA TYR A 375 -9.64 13.38 -12.47
C TYR A 375 -9.52 13.69 -13.97
N ALA A 376 -10.49 14.45 -14.47
CA ALA A 376 -10.50 14.87 -15.87
C ALA A 376 -9.28 15.75 -16.19
N ILE A 377 -8.59 15.41 -17.28
CA ILE A 377 -7.53 16.24 -17.83
C ILE A 377 -8.22 17.42 -18.52
N GLY A 378 -8.14 18.60 -17.91
CA GLY A 378 -8.61 19.83 -18.56
C GLY A 378 -7.85 20.04 -19.88
N ASN A 379 -8.57 20.28 -20.98
CA ASN A 379 -7.97 20.72 -22.23
C ASN A 379 -7.24 22.06 -21.96
N LYS A 380 -5.92 22.03 -21.80
CA LYS A 380 -5.08 23.22 -21.78
C LYS A 380 -4.60 23.56 -23.18
#